data_AF-A0A0B1SBQ7-F1
#
_entry.id   AF-A0A0B1SBQ7-F1
#
_cell.length_a   1.000
_cell.length_b   1.000
_cell.length_c   1.000
_cell.angle_alpha   90.00
_cell.angle_beta   90.00
_cell.angle_gamma   90.00
#
_symmetry.space_group_name_H-M   'P 1'
#
loop_
_entity.id
_entity.type
_entity.pdbx_description
1 polymer ?
#
loop_
_entity_poly.entity_id
_entity_poly.type
_entity_poly.pdbx_seq_one_letter_code
_entity_poly.pdbx_strand_id
1 'polypeptide(L)'
;MCVHDRPALLIYDNPYLQQFYLPPNIELSMKGIPIRLELNPLLPTSYLLTLQEHCPHCEITQDIVFSFSECGLAGTQYTVEQFLQACANKRIIRAGFGRKIELYATDISEHTMNALCAKAEYMEVCITIKRSTYKSLICPNLKVLRPCKPGKKVFNPFYLR
;
A
#
# COMPACT_ATOMS: atom_id res chain seq x y z
N MET A 1 15.20 -26.38 -18.36
CA MET A 1 14.36 -25.48 -19.16
C MET A 1 13.92 -24.32 -18.29
N CYS A 2 14.19 -23.07 -18.68
CA CYS A 2 13.63 -21.89 -18.01
C CYS A 2 12.14 -21.83 -18.35
N VAL A 3 11.28 -21.87 -17.33
CA VAL A 3 9.83 -21.73 -17.50
C VAL A 3 9.54 -20.30 -17.97
N HIS A 4 8.80 -20.12 -19.06
CA HIS A 4 8.58 -18.81 -19.70
C HIS A 4 7.96 -17.76 -18.76
N ASP A 5 7.25 -18.19 -17.70
CA ASP A 5 6.59 -17.31 -16.73
C ASP A 5 7.38 -17.10 -15.42
N ARG A 6 8.59 -17.66 -15.30
CA ARG A 6 9.42 -17.47 -14.11
C ARG A 6 10.30 -16.23 -14.31
N PRO A 7 10.18 -15.20 -13.43
CA PRO A 7 11.05 -14.04 -13.52
C PRO A 7 12.49 -14.39 -13.15
N ALA A 8 13.47 -13.67 -13.70
CA ALA A 8 14.88 -13.84 -13.30
C ALA A 8 15.13 -13.33 -11.88
N LEU A 9 14.41 -12.28 -11.46
CA LEU A 9 14.37 -11.78 -10.09
C LEU A 9 12.92 -11.55 -9.64
N LEU A 10 12.53 -12.17 -8.52
CA LEU A 10 11.25 -11.93 -7.86
C LEU A 10 11.50 -11.25 -6.51
N ILE A 11 10.96 -10.04 -6.34
CA ILE A 11 10.93 -9.36 -5.03
C ILE A 11 9.47 -9.22 -4.62
N TYR A 12 9.06 -10.04 -3.65
CA TYR A 12 7.68 -10.22 -3.27
C TYR A 12 7.48 -10.07 -1.77
N ASP A 13 6.47 -9.28 -1.37
CA ASP A 13 6.00 -9.17 0.03
C ASP A 13 7.10 -8.77 1.02
N ASN A 14 7.82 -7.70 0.68
CA ASN A 14 8.82 -7.10 1.56
C ASN A 14 8.32 -5.74 2.07
N PRO A 15 7.47 -5.71 3.12
CA PRO A 15 6.85 -4.48 3.62
C PRO A 15 7.84 -3.46 4.19
N TYR A 16 9.09 -3.88 4.46
CA TYR A 16 10.16 -3.05 4.99
C TYR A 16 11.25 -2.70 3.96
N LEU A 17 11.18 -3.22 2.72
CA LEU A 17 12.20 -2.98 1.70
C LEU A 17 12.11 -1.53 1.18
N GLN A 18 13.10 -0.72 1.53
CA GLN A 18 13.15 0.71 1.18
C GLN A 18 14.03 1.00 -0.03
N GLN A 19 14.96 0.09 -0.35
CA GLN A 19 15.94 0.29 -1.40
C GLN A 19 16.12 -0.98 -2.20
N PHE A 20 16.04 -0.83 -3.51
CA PHE A 20 16.44 -1.79 -4.52
C PHE A 20 17.18 -0.98 -5.57
N TYR A 21 18.34 -1.45 -6.03
CA TYR A 21 19.17 -0.73 -6.97
C TYR A 21 19.63 -1.69 -8.07
N LEU A 22 19.52 -1.22 -9.30
CA LEU A 22 20.12 -1.84 -10.47
C LEU A 22 21.06 -0.82 -11.12
N PRO A 23 22.23 -1.28 -11.61
CA PRO A 23 23.12 -0.41 -12.37
C PRO A 23 22.40 0.08 -13.64
N PRO A 24 22.59 1.34 -14.07
CA PRO A 24 21.93 1.88 -15.26
C PRO A 24 22.39 1.21 -16.57
N ASN A 25 23.53 0.52 -16.56
CA ASN A 25 24.12 -0.14 -17.74
C ASN A 25 23.90 -1.67 -17.73
N ILE A 26 22.96 -2.17 -16.93
CA ILE A 26 22.67 -3.61 -16.88
C ILE A 26 21.92 -4.04 -18.15
N GLU A 27 22.31 -5.17 -18.72
CA GLU A 27 21.56 -5.79 -19.82
C GLU A 27 20.38 -6.59 -19.25
N LEU A 28 19.16 -6.15 -19.55
CA LEU A 28 17.93 -6.87 -19.21
C LEU A 28 17.40 -7.59 -20.44
N SER A 29 17.02 -8.86 -20.25
CA SER A 29 16.50 -9.69 -21.35
C SER A 29 15.21 -9.10 -21.91
N MET A 30 15.13 -8.98 -23.24
CA MET A 30 13.88 -8.68 -23.96
C MET A 30 12.98 -9.91 -24.11
N LYS A 31 13.42 -11.07 -23.61
CA LYS A 31 12.68 -12.34 -23.63
C LYS A 31 12.34 -12.77 -22.20
N GLY A 32 11.07 -13.12 -21.98
CA GLY A 32 10.57 -13.49 -20.65
C GLY A 32 10.41 -12.27 -19.74
N ILE A 33 10.36 -12.52 -18.43
CA ILE A 33 10.18 -11.47 -17.40
C ILE A 33 11.51 -11.29 -16.67
N PRO A 34 12.24 -10.18 -16.85
CA PRO A 34 13.50 -9.99 -16.13
C PRO A 34 13.27 -9.83 -14.63
N ILE A 35 12.31 -9.00 -14.24
CA ILE A 35 12.05 -8.67 -12.84
C ILE A 35 10.54 -8.61 -12.61
N ARG A 36 10.09 -9.20 -11.51
CA ARG A 36 8.75 -9.01 -10.96
C ARG A 36 8.86 -8.42 -9.56
N LEU A 37 8.24 -7.26 -9.36
CA LEU A 37 8.13 -6.57 -8.07
C LEU A 37 6.67 -6.50 -7.67
N GLU A 38 6.34 -7.06 -6.51
CA GLU A 38 5.00 -6.98 -5.96
C GLU A 38 5.03 -6.85 -4.43
N LEU A 39 4.16 -6.00 -3.90
CA LEU A 39 3.93 -5.84 -2.47
C LEU A 39 5.16 -5.31 -1.72
N ASN A 40 5.81 -4.30 -2.31
CA ASN A 40 6.97 -3.62 -1.72
C ASN A 40 6.64 -2.14 -1.45
N PRO A 41 5.76 -1.83 -0.48
CA PRO A 41 5.15 -0.52 -0.29
C PRO A 41 6.14 0.62 0.01
N LEU A 42 7.35 0.30 0.46
CA LEU A 42 8.36 1.29 0.82
C LEU A 42 9.37 1.59 -0.29
N LEU A 43 9.29 0.90 -1.44
CA LEU A 43 10.11 1.27 -2.59
C LEU A 43 9.65 2.63 -3.15
N PRO A 44 10.58 3.54 -3.50
CA PRO A 44 10.21 4.85 -4.02
C PRO A 44 9.50 4.74 -5.37
N THR A 45 8.30 5.32 -5.48
CA THR A 45 7.52 5.33 -6.72
C THR A 45 8.30 5.92 -7.89
N SER A 46 9.08 6.99 -7.66
CA SER A 46 9.93 7.60 -8.69
C SER A 46 10.95 6.61 -9.25
N TYR A 47 11.54 5.78 -8.38
CA TYR A 47 12.46 4.73 -8.80
C TYR A 47 11.75 3.61 -9.57
N LEU A 48 10.57 3.17 -9.12
CA LEU A 48 9.78 2.15 -9.82
C LEU A 48 9.37 2.59 -11.23
N LEU A 49 9.04 3.88 -11.41
CA LEU A 49 8.76 4.45 -12.74
C LEU A 49 9.98 4.41 -13.65
N THR A 50 11.13 4.90 -13.18
CA THR A 50 12.38 4.85 -13.95
C THR A 50 12.78 3.42 -14.29
N LEU A 51 12.57 2.48 -13.37
CA LEU A 51 12.84 1.07 -13.61
C LEU A 51 11.91 0.47 -14.66
N GLN A 52 10.61 0.81 -14.65
CA GLN A 52 9.66 0.36 -15.67
C GLN A 52 9.97 0.94 -17.06
N GLU A 53 10.40 2.21 -17.13
CA GLU A 53 10.84 2.85 -18.38
C GLU A 53 12.09 2.14 -18.96
N HIS A 54 13.05 1.80 -18.09
CA HIS A 54 14.27 1.09 -18.49
C HIS A 54 14.04 -0.40 -18.80
N CYS A 55 13.02 -1.02 -18.19
CA CYS A 55 12.67 -2.42 -18.38
C CYS A 55 11.18 -2.60 -18.75
N PRO A 56 10.84 -2.47 -20.05
CA PRO A 56 9.44 -2.62 -20.50
C PRO A 56 8.83 -4.00 -20.23
N HIS A 57 9.67 -5.05 -20.14
CA HIS A 57 9.26 -6.42 -19.87
C HIS A 57 9.24 -6.78 -18.38
N CYS A 58 9.59 -5.85 -17.49
CA CYS A 58 9.46 -6.06 -16.05
C CYS A 58 8.00 -5.88 -15.62
N GLU A 59 7.63 -6.60 -14.57
CA GLU A 59 6.30 -6.55 -13.98
C GLU A 59 6.35 -5.82 -12.63
N ILE A 60 6.14 -4.51 -12.67
CA ILE A 60 6.24 -3.60 -11.51
C ILE A 60 4.91 -2.85 -11.28
N THR A 61 3.95 -3.03 -12.20
CA THR A 61 2.74 -2.21 -12.36
C THR A 61 1.83 -2.18 -11.14
N GLN A 62 1.78 -3.24 -10.34
CA GLN A 62 0.94 -3.27 -9.13
C GLN A 62 1.45 -2.27 -8.08
N ASP A 63 2.75 -2.29 -7.77
CA ASP A 63 3.36 -1.35 -6.82
C ASP A 63 3.30 0.12 -7.32
N ILE A 64 3.33 0.32 -8.65
CA ILE A 64 3.11 1.62 -9.29
C ILE A 64 1.65 2.07 -9.12
N VAL A 65 0.67 1.22 -9.45
CA VAL A 65 -0.76 1.55 -9.34
C VAL A 65 -1.16 1.86 -7.90
N PHE A 66 -0.61 1.15 -6.91
CA PHE A 66 -0.80 1.48 -5.48
C PHE A 66 -0.20 2.82 -5.08
N SER A 67 0.75 3.35 -5.85
CA SER A 67 1.33 4.68 -5.60
C SER A 67 0.48 5.82 -6.17
N PHE A 68 -0.38 5.54 -7.15
CA PHE A 68 -1.22 6.56 -7.81
C PHE A 68 -2.70 6.49 -7.43
N SER A 69 -3.16 5.37 -6.87
CA SER A 69 -4.57 5.15 -6.57
C SER A 69 -4.76 4.50 -5.20
N GLU A 70 -5.73 5.00 -4.43
CA GLU A 70 -6.19 4.35 -3.22
C GLU A 70 -6.93 3.05 -3.57
N CYS A 71 -6.22 1.92 -3.43
CA CYS A 71 -6.78 0.58 -3.67
C CYS A 71 -7.36 0.37 -5.09
N GLY A 72 -6.87 1.11 -6.09
CA GLY A 72 -7.34 1.04 -7.47
C GLY A 72 -8.44 2.05 -7.82
N LEU A 73 -8.82 2.95 -6.91
CA LEU A 73 -9.79 4.00 -7.21
C LEU A 73 -9.16 5.10 -8.08
N ALA A 74 -9.68 5.22 -9.30
CA ALA A 74 -9.32 6.29 -10.22
C ALA A 74 -10.11 7.58 -9.90
N GLY A 75 -9.43 8.72 -9.92
CA GLY A 75 -10.07 10.05 -9.78
C GLY A 75 -9.94 10.69 -8.39
N THR A 76 -10.27 11.97 -8.31
CA THR A 76 -10.08 12.79 -7.10
C THR A 76 -11.24 12.71 -6.11
N GLN A 77 -12.42 12.21 -6.53
CA GLN A 77 -13.63 12.21 -5.71
C GLN A 77 -14.23 10.80 -5.60
N TYR A 78 -14.28 10.28 -4.38
CA TYR A 78 -14.97 9.05 -4.01
C TYR A 78 -15.51 9.22 -2.58
N THR A 79 -16.59 8.51 -2.25
CA THR A 79 -17.16 8.52 -0.90
C THR A 79 -16.32 7.65 0.04
N VAL A 80 -16.50 7.85 1.35
CA VAL A 80 -15.89 6.97 2.36
C VAL A 80 -16.30 5.51 2.15
N GLU A 81 -17.56 5.27 1.77
CA GLU A 81 -18.06 3.92 1.48
C GLU A 81 -17.36 3.28 0.27
N GLN A 82 -17.21 4.03 -0.84
CA GLN A 82 -16.49 3.56 -2.02
C GLN A 82 -15.03 3.21 -1.70
N PHE A 83 -14.37 4.05 -0.89
CA PHE A 83 -13.04 3.77 -0.37
C PHE A 83 -12.98 2.47 0.43
N LEU A 84 -13.89 2.31 1.39
CA LEU A 84 -13.93 1.14 2.26
C LEU A 84 -14.17 -0.15 1.45
N GLN A 85 -15.05 -0.11 0.47
CA GLN A 85 -15.31 -1.24 -0.43
C GLN A 85 -14.10 -1.58 -1.31
N ALA A 86 -13.44 -0.57 -1.89
CA ALA A 86 -12.28 -0.80 -2.75
C ALA A 86 -11.06 -1.33 -1.99
N CYS A 87 -10.87 -0.85 -0.76
CA CYS A 87 -9.74 -1.24 0.10
C CYS A 87 -9.98 -2.50 0.92
N ALA A 88 -11.22 -2.95 1.07
CA ALA A 88 -11.50 -4.22 1.73
C ALA A 88 -10.72 -5.36 1.07
N ASN A 89 -10.14 -6.23 1.90
CA ASN A 89 -9.29 -7.35 1.48
C ASN A 89 -7.97 -6.99 0.78
N LYS A 90 -7.58 -5.71 0.71
CA LYS A 90 -6.26 -5.31 0.19
C LYS A 90 -5.18 -5.51 1.25
N ARG A 91 -4.01 -5.99 0.80
CA ARG A 91 -2.82 -6.18 1.65
C ARG A 91 -2.10 -4.85 1.92
N ILE A 92 -2.22 -3.88 1.00
CA ILE A 92 -1.62 -2.56 1.10
C ILE A 92 -2.73 -1.51 1.02
N ILE A 93 -2.81 -0.64 2.02
CA ILE A 93 -3.71 0.51 2.05
C ILE A 93 -2.87 1.76 2.25
N ARG A 94 -2.66 2.53 1.19
CA ARG A 94 -1.92 3.80 1.24
C ARG A 94 -2.60 4.83 0.35
N ALA A 95 -2.36 6.09 0.63
CA ALA A 95 -2.82 7.18 -0.22
C ALA A 95 -2.05 7.19 -1.54
N GLY A 96 -2.72 7.61 -2.61
CA GLY A 96 -2.07 7.98 -3.86
C GLY A 96 -1.19 9.23 -3.68
N PHE A 97 -0.35 9.51 -4.67
CA PHE A 97 0.60 10.63 -4.62
C PHE A 97 -0.06 11.96 -4.21
N GLY A 98 0.49 12.62 -3.18
CA GLY A 98 0.02 13.91 -2.67
C GLY A 98 -1.29 13.86 -1.86
N ARG A 99 -1.88 12.68 -1.66
CA ARG A 99 -3.13 12.49 -0.91
C ARG A 99 -2.87 11.96 0.49
N LYS A 100 -3.94 11.90 1.30
CA LYS A 100 -3.93 11.34 2.66
C LYS A 100 -5.24 10.61 2.92
N ILE A 101 -5.17 9.56 3.73
CA ILE A 101 -6.34 8.82 4.21
C ILE A 101 -6.55 9.17 5.69
N GLU A 102 -7.69 9.78 5.99
CA GLU A 102 -8.14 10.09 7.35
C GLU A 102 -9.46 9.36 7.62
N LEU A 103 -9.49 8.55 8.68
CA LEU A 103 -10.63 7.73 9.06
C LEU A 103 -11.07 8.10 10.48
N TYR A 104 -12.37 8.30 10.67
CA TYR A 104 -12.94 8.69 11.95
C TYR A 104 -13.95 7.64 12.43
N ALA A 105 -13.82 7.19 13.67
CA ALA A 105 -14.72 6.21 14.28
C ALA A 105 -16.15 6.75 14.53
N THR A 106 -16.36 8.05 14.32
CA THR A 106 -17.70 8.67 14.31
C THR A 106 -18.46 8.39 13.03
N ASP A 107 -17.74 8.13 11.93
CA ASP A 107 -18.31 8.06 10.58
C ASP A 107 -18.35 6.61 10.06
N ILE A 108 -17.58 5.72 10.69
CA ILE A 108 -17.38 4.34 10.26
C ILE A 108 -17.75 3.41 11.42
N SER A 109 -18.47 2.32 11.15
CA SER A 109 -18.80 1.33 12.18
C SER A 109 -17.57 0.50 12.58
N GLU A 110 -17.53 -0.02 13.82
CA GLU A 110 -16.44 -0.89 14.29
C GLU A 110 -16.25 -2.11 13.38
N HIS A 111 -17.35 -2.74 12.97
CA HIS A 111 -17.34 -3.87 12.06
C HIS A 111 -16.68 -3.51 10.72
N THR A 112 -17.02 -2.35 10.15
CA THR A 112 -16.47 -1.90 8.88
C THR A 112 -14.99 -1.51 8.99
N MET A 113 -14.59 -0.88 10.10
CA MET A 113 -13.18 -0.55 10.33
C MET A 113 -12.32 -1.82 10.50
N ASN A 114 -12.83 -2.82 11.23
CA ASN A 114 -12.17 -4.12 11.37
C ASN A 114 -12.09 -4.85 10.01
N ALA A 115 -13.16 -4.81 9.22
CA ALA A 115 -13.17 -5.41 7.88
C ALA A 115 -12.16 -4.74 6.93
N LEU A 116 -12.00 -3.41 7.01
CA LEU A 116 -11.01 -2.66 6.22
C LEU A 116 -9.60 -3.20 6.43
N CYS A 117 -9.19 -3.42 7.68
CA CYS A 117 -7.83 -3.85 8.00
C CYS A 117 -7.66 -5.37 8.21
N ALA A 118 -8.71 -6.18 7.99
CA ALA A 118 -8.70 -7.61 8.25
C ALA A 118 -7.59 -8.36 7.48
N LYS A 119 -7.28 -7.92 6.25
CA LYS A 119 -6.22 -8.47 5.39
C LYS A 119 -5.06 -7.50 5.16
N ALA A 120 -5.13 -6.30 5.72
CA ALA A 120 -4.10 -5.30 5.53
C ALA A 120 -2.83 -5.72 6.27
N GLU A 121 -1.71 -5.69 5.56
CA GLU A 121 -0.37 -5.94 6.09
C GLU A 121 0.45 -4.66 6.16
N TYR A 122 0.17 -3.71 5.28
CA TYR A 122 0.71 -2.35 5.32
C TYR A 122 -0.43 -1.34 5.26
N MET A 123 -0.41 -0.37 6.18
CA MET A 123 -1.32 0.76 6.16
C MET A 123 -0.57 2.08 6.34
N GLU A 124 -0.87 3.07 5.52
CA GLU A 124 -0.43 4.46 5.66
C GLU A 124 -1.66 5.37 5.74
N VAL A 125 -2.16 5.53 6.97
CA VAL A 125 -3.45 6.17 7.26
C VAL A 125 -3.39 6.94 8.58
N CYS A 126 -4.36 7.81 8.82
CA CYS A 126 -4.60 8.41 10.13
C CYS A 126 -5.97 7.96 10.63
N ILE A 127 -6.01 7.18 11.72
CA ILE A 127 -7.26 6.70 12.32
C ILE A 127 -7.51 7.48 13.60
N THR A 128 -8.69 8.10 13.71
CA THR A 128 -9.13 8.83 14.89
C THR A 128 -10.29 8.10 15.56
N ILE A 129 -10.03 7.52 16.72
CA ILE A 129 -11.05 6.91 17.59
C ILE A 129 -11.24 7.85 18.79
N LYS A 130 -12.34 8.61 18.79
CA LYS A 130 -12.67 9.56 19.86
C LYS A 130 -14.18 9.62 20.02
N ARG A 131 -14.66 9.58 21.27
CA ARG A 131 -16.09 9.64 21.61
C ARG A 131 -16.94 8.65 20.79
N SER A 132 -16.41 7.44 20.58
CA SER A 132 -17.08 6.39 19.82
C SER A 132 -17.54 5.26 20.73
N THR A 133 -18.41 4.40 20.21
CA THR A 133 -18.88 3.18 20.87
C THR A 133 -17.94 1.99 20.68
N TYR A 134 -16.82 2.19 19.97
CA TYR A 134 -15.88 1.12 19.63
C TYR A 134 -15.37 0.42 20.88
N LYS A 135 -15.37 -0.90 20.86
CA LYS A 135 -14.83 -1.79 21.91
C LYS A 135 -13.51 -2.41 21.47
N SER A 136 -13.33 -2.64 20.17
CA SER A 136 -12.11 -3.22 19.63
C SER A 136 -11.77 -2.69 18.24
N LEU A 137 -10.48 -2.57 17.94
CA LEU A 137 -9.96 -2.42 16.58
C LEU A 137 -8.96 -3.55 16.35
N ILE A 138 -9.30 -4.49 15.46
CA ILE A 138 -8.56 -5.74 15.27
C ILE A 138 -8.10 -5.82 13.82
N CYS A 139 -6.79 -5.66 13.61
CA CYS A 139 -6.12 -5.77 12.31
C CYS A 139 -5.10 -6.92 12.36
N PRO A 140 -5.55 -8.18 12.16
CA PRO A 140 -4.80 -9.37 12.57
C PRO A 140 -3.53 -9.63 11.75
N ASN A 141 -3.45 -9.10 10.53
CA ASN A 141 -2.31 -9.31 9.62
C ASN A 141 -1.39 -8.09 9.52
N LEU A 142 -1.67 -7.02 10.27
CA LEU A 142 -0.99 -5.74 10.09
C LEU A 142 0.47 -5.81 10.56
N LYS A 143 1.40 -5.71 9.62
CA LYS A 143 2.86 -5.72 9.86
C LYS A 143 3.39 -4.29 10.03
N VAL A 144 2.86 -3.34 9.26
CA VAL A 144 3.34 -1.96 9.22
C VAL A 144 2.17 -0.99 9.25
N LEU A 145 2.24 -0.01 10.16
CA LEU A 145 1.29 1.08 10.25
C LEU A 145 2.04 2.42 10.32
N ARG A 146 1.87 3.26 9.30
CA ARG A 146 2.49 4.58 9.18
C ARG A 146 1.45 5.69 9.26
N PRO A 147 1.83 6.87 9.77
CA PRO A 147 0.93 8.00 9.81
C PRO A 147 0.74 8.55 8.40
N CYS A 148 -0.47 9.04 8.09
CA CYS A 148 -0.77 9.68 6.81
C CYS A 148 0.01 10.99 6.54
N LYS A 149 0.79 11.51 7.51
CA LYS A 149 1.70 12.64 7.37
C LYS A 149 2.91 12.51 8.32
N PRO A 150 4.10 13.02 7.92
CA PRO A 150 5.24 13.17 8.83
C PRO A 150 4.86 14.01 10.06
N GLY A 151 5.29 13.59 11.25
CA GLY A 151 5.04 14.30 12.52
C GLY A 151 3.64 14.12 13.13
N LYS A 152 2.72 13.41 12.47
CA LYS A 152 1.43 13.00 13.07
C LYS A 152 1.57 11.64 13.75
N LYS A 153 0.99 11.47 14.95
CA LYS A 153 0.90 10.17 15.62
C LYS A 153 -0.12 9.28 14.90
N VAL A 154 0.22 8.00 14.74
CA VAL A 154 -0.60 6.97 14.09
C VAL A 154 -1.84 6.62 14.91
N PHE A 155 -1.62 6.40 16.21
CA PHE A 155 -2.65 6.28 17.22
C PHE A 155 -2.52 7.48 18.16
N ASN A 156 -3.64 8.07 18.55
CA ASN A 156 -3.67 9.01 19.67
C ASN A 156 -4.51 8.38 20.80
N PRO A 157 -3.95 7.41 21.54
CA PRO A 157 -4.62 6.87 22.70
C PRO A 157 -4.38 7.85 23.87
N PHE A 158 -5.39 7.99 24.74
CA PHE A 158 -5.35 8.71 26.01
C PHE A 158 -5.45 10.25 25.97
N TYR A 159 -6.69 10.72 26.08
CA TYR A 159 -7.05 11.57 27.23
C TYR A 159 -8.08 10.81 28.05
N LEU A 160 -7.61 9.97 28.97
CA LEU A 160 -8.38 9.62 30.16
C LEU A 160 -8.15 10.74 31.17
N ARG A 161 -9.07 11.70 31.15
CA ARG A 161 -9.52 12.43 32.33
C ARG A 161 -11.04 12.41 32.31
#